data_AF-A0A4P7JGV8-F1
#
_entry.id   AF-A0A4P7JGV8-F1
#
_cell.length_a   1.000
_cell.length_b   1.000
_cell.length_c   1.000
_cell.angle_alpha   90.00
_cell.angle_beta   90.00
_cell.angle_gamma   90.00
#
_symmetry.space_group_name_H-M   'P 1'
#
loop_
_entity.id
_entity.type
_entity.pdbx_description
1 polymer ?
#
loop_
_entity_poly.entity_id
_entity_poly.type
_entity_poly.pdbx_seq_one_letter_code
_entity_poly.pdbx_strand_id
1 'polypeptide(L)'
;MPLSDEEKVDGRLNGEQNEPSGREGLVMRLVFMVIIAIMISLAQTVLGVLTIIQFVIMVINSGEPNPRLSEFGTDLGIWIAKAARFQTAASEVKPWPWTELD
;
A
#
# COMPACT_ATOMS: atom_id res chain seq x y z
N MET A 1 7.54 26.49 2.62
CA MET A 1 6.65 26.00 1.55
C MET A 1 6.14 24.65 2.01
N PRO A 2 4.82 24.44 2.18
CA PRO A 2 4.32 23.11 2.55
C PRO A 2 4.60 22.13 1.39
N LEU A 3 5.02 20.91 1.71
CA LEU A 3 5.20 19.82 0.73
C LEU A 3 3.88 19.57 0.00
N SER A 4 3.93 19.50 -1.33
CA SER A 4 2.79 19.08 -2.14
C SER A 4 2.43 17.62 -1.85
N ASP A 5 1.18 17.23 -2.08
CA ASP A 5 0.73 15.86 -1.78
C ASP A 5 1.46 14.83 -2.65
N GLU A 6 1.91 15.21 -3.84
CA GLU A 6 2.76 14.39 -4.71
C GLU A 6 4.13 14.12 -4.08
N GLU A 7 4.78 15.15 -3.52
CA GLU A 7 6.07 15.00 -2.82
C GLU A 7 5.95 14.13 -1.57
N LYS A 8 4.81 14.20 -0.86
CA LYS A 8 4.54 13.30 0.26
C LYS A 8 4.40 11.85 -0.22
N VAL A 9 3.60 11.60 -1.26
CA VAL A 9 3.40 10.24 -1.79
C VAL A 9 4.71 9.65 -2.32
N ASP A 10 5.51 10.43 -3.04
CA ASP A 10 6.82 9.98 -3.53
C ASP A 10 7.76 9.62 -2.37
N GLY A 11 7.82 10.45 -1.33
CA GLY A 11 8.56 10.15 -0.11
C GLY A 11 8.12 8.83 0.54
N ARG A 12 6.82 8.55 0.58
CA ARG A 12 6.27 7.29 1.14
C ARG A 12 6.61 6.06 0.30
N LEU A 13 6.79 6.22 -1.02
CA LEU A 13 7.11 5.14 -1.94
C LEU A 13 8.62 4.85 -2.04
N ASN A 14 9.44 5.92 -1.99
CA ASN A 14 10.88 5.88 -2.29
C ASN A 14 11.79 6.30 -1.12
N GLY A 15 11.22 6.66 0.04
CA GLY A 15 11.98 7.07 1.23
C GLY A 15 12.96 6.02 1.74
N GLU A 16 13.91 6.44 2.57
CA GLU A 16 14.95 5.57 3.13
C GLU A 16 14.32 4.45 3.97
N GLN A 17 14.35 3.23 3.45
CA GLN A 17 13.83 2.04 4.14
C GLN A 17 14.92 1.50 5.06
N ASN A 18 14.75 1.64 6.37
CA ASN A 18 15.66 1.05 7.36
C ASN A 18 15.63 -0.48 7.25
N GLU A 19 16.65 -1.05 6.60
CA GLU A 19 16.77 -2.50 6.43
C GLU A 19 17.14 -3.18 7.76
N PRO A 20 16.46 -4.27 8.15
CA PRO A 20 16.80 -4.99 9.37
C PRO A 20 18.23 -5.57 9.26
N SER A 21 19.07 -5.34 10.26
CA SER A 21 20.51 -5.70 10.28
C SER A 21 20.82 -7.21 10.26
N GLY A 22 19.84 -8.09 10.08
CA GLY A 22 20.00 -9.54 10.10
C GLY A 22 19.31 -10.22 8.93
N ARG A 23 20.02 -11.12 8.23
CA ARG A 23 19.41 -11.99 7.21
C ARG A 23 18.33 -12.85 7.85
N GLU A 24 17.08 -12.60 7.48
CA GLU A 24 16.00 -13.54 7.79
C GLU A 24 16.27 -14.88 7.09
N GLY A 25 15.97 -15.99 7.76
CA GLY A 25 16.06 -17.31 7.14
C GLY A 25 15.08 -17.41 5.96
N LEU A 26 15.50 -18.00 4.84
CA LEU A 26 14.69 -18.12 3.62
C LEU A 26 13.31 -18.73 3.85
N VAL A 27 13.21 -19.69 4.79
CA VAL A 27 11.93 -20.31 5.18
C VAL A 27 11.00 -19.29 5.83
N MET A 28 11.52 -18.45 6.73
CA MET A 28 10.72 -17.42 7.40
C MET A 28 10.25 -16.36 6.40
N ARG A 29 11.13 -15.97 5.47
CA ARG A 29 10.77 -15.07 4.37
C ARG A 29 9.61 -15.64 3.55
N LEU A 30 9.68 -16.92 3.17
CA LEU A 30 8.61 -17.56 2.41
C LEU A 30 7.27 -17.57 3.17
N VAL A 31 7.27 -17.80 4.49
CA VAL A 31 6.07 -17.71 5.31
C VAL A 31 5.44 -16.31 5.22
N PHE A 32 6.26 -15.26 5.38
CA PHE A 32 5.77 -13.89 5.21
C PHE A 32 5.29 -13.61 3.78
N MET A 33 5.96 -14.16 2.76
CA MET A 33 5.53 -13.99 1.39
C MET A 33 4.13 -14.57 1.15
N VAL A 34 3.82 -15.73 1.74
CA VAL A 34 2.49 -16.34 1.62
C VAL A 34 1.43 -15.48 2.34
N ILE A 35 1.73 -15.01 3.56
CA ILE A 35 0.82 -14.16 4.33
C ILE A 35 0.55 -12.85 3.58
N ILE A 36 1.59 -12.19 3.08
CA ILE A 36 1.48 -10.94 2.32
C ILE A 36 0.72 -11.16 1.01
N ALA A 37 0.91 -12.30 0.32
CA ALA A 37 0.12 -12.61 -0.87
C ALA A 37 -1.39 -12.72 -0.57
N ILE A 38 -1.76 -13.31 0.57
CA ILE A 38 -3.16 -13.36 1.02
C ILE A 38 -3.67 -11.94 1.31
N MET A 39 -2.87 -11.11 1.98
CA MET A 39 -3.23 -9.71 2.23
C MET A 39 -3.38 -8.90 0.94
N ILE A 40 -2.53 -9.12 -0.07
CA ILE A 40 -2.66 -8.48 -1.39
C ILE A 40 -3.98 -8.87 -2.06
N SER A 41 -4.37 -10.15 -2.00
CA SER A 41 -5.67 -10.60 -2.53
C SER A 41 -6.85 -9.91 -1.84
N LEU A 42 -6.77 -9.75 -0.51
CA LEU A 42 -7.77 -8.99 0.25
C LEU A 42 -7.77 -7.50 -0.17
N ALA A 43 -6.60 -6.88 -0.27
CA ALA A 43 -6.44 -5.49 -0.70
C ALA A 43 -7.02 -5.24 -2.10
N GLN A 44 -6.80 -6.16 -3.05
CA GLN A 44 -7.38 -6.08 -4.40
C GLN A 44 -8.91 -6.16 -4.35
N THR A 45 -9.46 -7.04 -3.51
CA THR A 45 -10.92 -7.15 -3.33
C THR A 45 -11.48 -5.86 -2.75
N VAL A 46 -10.84 -5.31 -1.72
CA VAL A 46 -11.21 -4.03 -1.11
C VAL A 46 -11.14 -2.90 -2.14
N LEU A 47 -10.06 -2.80 -2.92
CA LEU A 47 -9.91 -1.81 -3.98
C LEU A 47 -11.04 -1.92 -5.01
N GLY A 48 -11.42 -3.13 -5.41
CA GLY A 48 -12.54 -3.37 -6.32
C GLY A 48 -13.86 -2.83 -5.76
N VAL A 49 -14.16 -3.14 -4.50
CA VAL A 49 -15.36 -2.62 -3.81
C VAL A 49 -15.34 -1.09 -3.72
N LEU A 50 -14.21 -0.51 -3.33
CA LEU A 50 -14.05 0.94 -3.22
C LEU A 50 -14.20 1.64 -4.57
N THR A 51 -13.72 1.03 -5.64
CA THR A 51 -13.86 1.57 -7.00
C THR A 51 -15.34 1.65 -7.40
N ILE A 52 -16.10 0.60 -7.11
CA ILE A 52 -17.56 0.57 -7.37
C ILE A 52 -18.26 1.65 -6.54
N ILE A 53 -17.96 1.74 -5.24
CA ILE A 53 -18.56 2.74 -4.34
C ILE A 53 -18.21 4.16 -4.81
N GLN A 54 -16.95 4.43 -5.12
CA GLN A 54 -16.48 5.73 -5.60
C GLN A 54 -17.20 6.12 -6.89
N PHE A 55 -17.34 5.18 -7.82
CA PHE A 55 -18.04 5.43 -9.07
C PHE A 55 -19.52 5.76 -8.85
N VAL A 56 -20.22 5.04 -7.96
CA VAL A 56 -21.60 5.35 -7.60
C VAL A 56 -21.72 6.75 -6.99
N ILE A 57 -20.80 7.12 -6.08
CA ILE A 57 -20.79 8.47 -5.48
C ILE A 57 -20.58 9.54 -6.56
N MET A 58 -19.62 9.34 -7.46
CA MET A 58 -19.39 10.28 -8.56
C MET A 58 -20.62 10.43 -9.46
N VAL A 59 -21.35 9.35 -9.75
CA VAL A 59 -22.60 9.43 -10.53
C VAL A 59 -23.65 10.30 -9.82
N ILE A 60 -23.79 10.17 -8.49
CA ILE A 60 -24.76 10.93 -7.71
C ILE A 60 -24.33 12.39 -7.52
N ASN A 61 -23.03 12.64 -7.36
CA ASN A 61 -22.44 13.94 -7.08
C ASN A 61 -21.93 14.67 -8.33
N SER A 62 -22.50 14.39 -9.51
CA SER A 62 -22.14 15.08 -10.77
C SER A 62 -20.65 15.03 -11.13
N GLY A 63 -19.99 13.92 -10.81
CA GLY A 63 -18.58 13.66 -11.08
C GLY A 63 -17.65 13.98 -9.91
N GLU A 64 -18.14 14.54 -8.79
CA GLU A 64 -17.28 14.85 -7.66
C GLU A 64 -16.90 13.59 -6.86
N PRO A 65 -15.60 13.29 -6.69
CA PRO A 65 -15.14 12.14 -5.91
C PRO A 65 -15.34 12.37 -4.41
N ASN A 66 -15.53 11.28 -3.66
CA ASN A 66 -15.47 11.35 -2.20
C ASN A 66 -14.00 11.50 -1.74
N PRO A 67 -13.63 12.58 -1.04
CA PRO A 67 -12.24 12.83 -0.68
C PRO A 67 -11.69 11.78 0.30
N ARG A 68 -12.51 11.26 1.22
CA ARG A 68 -12.08 10.23 2.18
C ARG A 68 -11.80 8.90 1.50
N LEU A 69 -12.61 8.54 0.51
CA LEU A 69 -12.43 7.30 -0.23
C LEU A 69 -11.21 7.38 -1.16
N SER A 70 -10.96 8.55 -1.75
CA SER A 70 -9.74 8.83 -2.50
C SER A 70 -8.49 8.75 -1.61
N GLU A 71 -8.50 9.36 -0.43
CA GLU A 71 -7.38 9.30 0.53
C GLU A 71 -7.08 7.86 0.96
N PHE A 72 -8.12 7.08 1.32
CA PHE A 72 -7.96 5.66 1.64
C PHE A 72 -7.40 4.86 0.45
N GLY A 73 -7.84 5.14 -0.77
CA GLY A 73 -7.32 4.51 -1.98
C GLY A 73 -5.82 4.76 -2.18
N THR A 74 -5.36 5.98 -1.87
CA THR A 74 -3.94 6.34 -1.89
C THR A 74 -3.14 5.52 -0.88
N ASP A 75 -3.61 5.44 0.38
CA ASP A 75 -2.95 4.65 1.41
C ASP A 75 -2.88 3.15 1.06
N LEU A 76 -3.98 2.61 0.53
CA LEU A 76 -4.03 1.23 0.06
C LEU A 76 -3.05 0.98 -1.10
N GLY A 77 -2.92 1.92 -2.03
CA GLY A 77 -1.97 1.87 -3.14
C GLY A 77 -0.51 1.86 -2.66
N ILE A 78 -0.17 2.73 -1.70
CA ILE A 78 1.16 2.78 -1.07
C ILE A 78 1.47 1.44 -0.39
N TRP A 79 0.50 0.87 0.32
CA TRP A 79 0.66 -0.44 0.94
C TRP A 79 0.92 -1.55 -0.09
N ILE A 80 0.14 -1.61 -1.18
CA ILE A 80 0.33 -2.59 -2.26
C ILE A 80 1.73 -2.46 -2.89
N ALA A 81 2.20 -1.23 -3.12
CA ALA A 81 3.54 -0.99 -3.68
C ALA A 81 4.64 -1.53 -2.75
N LYS A 82 4.56 -1.23 -1.44
CA LYS A 82 5.51 -1.76 -0.44
C LYS A 82 5.46 -3.29 -0.36
N ALA A 83 4.27 -3.87 -0.37
CA ALA A 83 4.07 -5.32 -0.36
C ALA A 83 4.68 -6.00 -1.61
N ALA A 84 4.51 -5.40 -2.79
CA ALA A 84 5.08 -5.92 -4.03
C ALA A 84 6.62 -5.88 -4.02
N ARG A 85 7.23 -4.83 -3.45
CA ARG A 85 8.69 -4.74 -3.27
C ARG A 85 9.22 -5.86 -2.38
N PHE A 86 8.54 -6.16 -1.27
CA PHE A 86 8.90 -7.30 -0.42
C PHE A 86 8.77 -8.65 -1.17
N GLN A 87 7.65 -8.86 -1.88
CA GLN A 87 7.41 -10.10 -2.63
C GLN A 87 8.42 -10.38 -3.73
N THR A 88 8.90 -9.34 -4.38
CA THR A 88 9.86 -9.45 -5.49
C THR A 88 11.32 -9.38 -5.02
N ALA A 89 11.53 -9.39 -3.70
CA ALA A 89 12.84 -9.22 -3.08
C ALA A 89 13.59 -7.94 -3.47
N ALA A 90 12.86 -6.91 -3.89
CA ALA A 90 13.38 -5.56 -4.10
C ALA A 90 13.50 -4.77 -2.78
N SER A 91 12.97 -5.31 -1.67
CA SER A 91 13.16 -4.80 -0.31
C SER A 91 13.10 -5.96 0.70
N GLU A 92 13.89 -5.88 1.77
CA GLU A 92 13.80 -6.76 2.95
C GLU A 92 12.80 -6.22 3.99
N VAL A 93 12.27 -5.02 3.79
CA VAL A 93 11.33 -4.38 4.71
C VAL A 93 9.92 -4.91 4.44
N LYS A 94 9.33 -5.57 5.43
CA LYS A 94 7.95 -6.07 5.40
C LYS A 94 6.99 -4.88 5.37
N PRO A 95 5.83 -4.95 4.69
CA PRO A 95 4.82 -3.91 4.75
C PRO A 95 4.09 -3.90 6.12
N TRP A 96 3.25 -2.89 6.35
CA TRP A 96 2.30 -2.89 7.47
C TRP A 96 1.48 -4.21 7.49
N PRO A 97 1.18 -4.81 8.65
CA PRO A 97 1.30 -4.29 10.02
C PRO A 97 2.65 -4.49 10.72
N TRP A 98 3.66 -5.03 10.05
CA TRP A 98 4.97 -5.27 10.69
C TRP A 98 5.86 -4.04 10.73
N THR A 99 5.65 -3.11 9.81
CA THR A 99 6.31 -1.80 9.81
C THR A 99 5.26 -0.71 9.66
N GLU A 100 5.67 0.52 9.90
CA GLU A 100 4.78 1.66 9.71
C GLU A 100 4.42 1.83 8.24
N LEU A 101 3.16 2.23 8.02
CA LEU A 101 2.69 2.70 6.73
C LEU A 101 3.19 4.14 6.59
N ASP A 102 4.51 4.30 6.45
CA ASP A 102 5.16 5.60 6.23
C ASP A 102 4.43 6.36 5.13
#